data_AF-A0A9X1RM06-F1
#
_entry.id   AF-A0A9X1RM06-F1
#
_cell.length_a   1.000
_cell.length_b   1.000
_cell.length_c   1.000
_cell.angle_alpha   90.00
_cell.angle_beta   90.00
_cell.angle_gamma   90.00
#
_symmetry.space_group_name_H-M   'P 1'
#
loop_
_entity.id
_entity.type
_entity.pdbx_description
1 polymer ?
#
loop_
_entity_poly.entity_id
_entity_poly.type
_entity_poly.pdbx_seq_one_letter_code
_entity_poly.pdbx_strand_id
1 'polypeptide(L)'
;MTYALPPLNALRAFEAAARHLSFKLAAHELHVTPAAVGQQVKALEARLGVQLFERLHKQLILTAAGQAYLPGVSEGFRHIAEATSQLKPEGVVLLQLGVHASFDLRRLDLAAFRSAHAEIGLRVLQPAGLHELVEGKVDLLIARSLGHHPGYRCDRVTEGTGLGDWLIAPEGTVDCPEIVSFREWLRTVMDERARASRRPRLVGGVGS
;
A
#
# COMPACT_ATOMS: atom_id res chain seq x y z
N MET A 1 -19.16 14.50 24.96
CA MET A 1 -18.73 15.67 24.17
C MET A 1 -19.01 15.38 22.71
N THR A 2 -19.88 16.16 22.07
CA THR A 2 -20.25 15.95 20.67
C THR A 2 -19.27 16.73 19.81
N TYR A 3 -18.28 16.06 19.22
CA TYR A 3 -17.39 16.71 18.27
C TYR A 3 -18.19 17.10 17.03
N ALA A 4 -18.17 18.39 16.66
CA ALA A 4 -18.80 18.88 15.44
C ALA A 4 -17.90 18.55 14.22
N LEU A 5 -17.81 17.26 13.88
CA LEU A 5 -17.01 16.80 12.76
C LEU A 5 -17.79 16.88 11.45
N PRO A 6 -17.16 17.29 10.34
CA PRO A 6 -17.68 16.98 9.01
C PRO A 6 -17.78 15.46 8.80
N PRO A 7 -18.57 14.98 7.83
CA PRO A 7 -18.65 13.56 7.51
C PRO A 7 -17.26 12.98 7.21
N LEU A 8 -16.89 11.88 7.88
CA LEU A 8 -15.58 11.27 7.73
C LEU A 8 -15.26 10.87 6.28
N ASN A 9 -16.27 10.43 5.51
CA ASN A 9 -16.10 10.12 4.09
C ASN A 9 -15.71 11.35 3.26
N ALA A 10 -16.23 12.53 3.62
CA ALA A 10 -15.93 13.78 2.94
C ALA A 10 -14.51 14.25 3.28
N LEU A 11 -14.10 14.11 4.55
CA LEU A 11 -12.72 14.35 4.99
C LEU A 11 -11.73 13.39 4.30
N ARG A 12 -12.08 12.10 4.20
CA ARG A 12 -11.26 11.08 3.54
C ARG A 12 -11.10 11.36 2.04
N ALA A 13 -12.19 11.76 1.37
CA ALA A 13 -12.14 12.17 -0.03
C ALA A 13 -11.27 13.41 -0.26
N PHE A 14 -11.35 14.40 0.64
CA PHE A 14 -10.49 15.58 0.61
C PHE A 14 -9.02 15.23 0.82
N GLU A 15 -8.67 14.50 1.87
CA GLU A 15 -7.29 14.13 2.19
C GLU A 15 -6.62 13.38 1.02
N ALA A 16 -7.29 12.37 0.47
CA ALA A 16 -6.76 11.61 -0.66
C ALA A 16 -6.61 12.48 -1.92
N ALA A 17 -7.60 13.34 -2.22
CA ALA A 17 -7.53 14.25 -3.35
C ALA A 17 -6.42 15.31 -3.21
N ALA A 18 -6.18 15.76 -1.98
CA ALA A 18 -5.16 16.75 -1.66
C ALA A 18 -3.75 16.17 -1.79
N ARG A 19 -3.53 14.95 -1.30
CA ARG A 19 -2.25 14.23 -1.42
C ARG A 19 -1.88 13.89 -2.86
N HIS A 20 -2.86 13.51 -3.68
CA HIS A 20 -2.63 13.18 -5.09
C HIS A 20 -2.73 14.36 -6.06
N LEU A 21 -3.24 15.50 -5.61
CA LEU A 21 -3.62 16.62 -6.47
C LEU A 21 -4.45 16.17 -7.68
N SER A 22 -5.32 15.17 -7.48
CA SER A 22 -6.10 14.54 -8.54
C SER A 22 -7.29 13.75 -8.01
N PHE A 23 -8.50 14.13 -8.44
CA PHE A 23 -9.70 13.36 -8.12
C PHE A 23 -9.73 11.97 -8.76
N LYS A 24 -9.03 11.78 -9.89
CA LYS A 24 -8.96 10.47 -10.53
C LYS A 24 -8.13 9.50 -9.70
N LEU A 25 -6.97 9.95 -9.22
CA LEU A 25 -6.06 9.13 -8.42
C LEU A 25 -6.65 8.87 -7.03
N ALA A 26 -7.25 9.87 -6.40
CA ALA A 26 -7.95 9.69 -5.13
C ALA A 26 -9.13 8.72 -5.24
N ALA A 27 -9.91 8.79 -6.31
CA ALA A 27 -11.00 7.85 -6.55
C ALA A 27 -10.48 6.41 -6.71
N HIS A 28 -9.34 6.28 -7.37
CA HIS A 28 -8.66 4.99 -7.48
C HIS A 28 -8.26 4.45 -6.10
N GLU A 29 -7.63 5.27 -5.25
CA GLU A 29 -7.22 4.85 -3.90
C GLU A 29 -8.40 4.50 -3.00
N LEU A 30 -9.50 5.24 -3.14
CA LEU A 30 -10.68 5.08 -2.29
C LEU A 30 -11.72 4.10 -2.84
N HIS A 31 -11.46 3.50 -4.02
CA HIS A 31 -12.32 2.51 -4.68
C HIS A 31 -13.73 3.01 -4.94
N VAL A 32 -13.79 4.25 -5.43
CA VAL A 32 -15.02 4.93 -5.83
C VAL A 32 -14.84 5.56 -7.20
N THR A 33 -15.88 6.20 -7.71
CA THR A 33 -15.78 6.93 -8.98
C THR A 33 -15.18 8.33 -8.76
N PRO A 34 -14.47 8.92 -9.75
CA PRO A 34 -14.01 10.31 -9.67
C PRO A 34 -15.13 11.31 -9.41
N ALA A 35 -16.34 11.02 -9.92
CA ALA A 35 -17.53 11.80 -9.65
C ALA A 35 -17.92 11.77 -8.16
N ALA A 36 -17.85 10.60 -7.51
CA ALA A 36 -18.13 10.46 -6.09
C ALA A 36 -17.14 11.25 -5.22
N VAL A 37 -15.84 11.19 -5.52
CA VAL A 37 -14.83 12.00 -4.81
C VAL A 37 -15.13 13.49 -4.95
N GLY A 38 -15.40 13.95 -6.19
CA GLY A 38 -15.74 15.34 -6.43
C GLY A 38 -17.01 15.80 -5.69
N GLN A 39 -18.03 14.94 -5.58
CA GLN A 39 -19.24 15.22 -4.81
C GLN A 39 -18.96 15.31 -3.31
N GLN A 40 -18.17 14.39 -2.76
CA GLN A 40 -17.80 14.40 -1.34
C GLN A 40 -17.00 15.65 -0.96
N VAL A 41 -16.03 16.04 -1.80
CA VAL A 41 -15.25 17.26 -1.62
C VAL A 41 -16.14 18.50 -1.71
N LYS A 42 -17.02 18.59 -2.72
CA LYS A 42 -17.95 19.71 -2.86
C LYS A 42 -18.90 19.83 -1.66
N ALA A 43 -19.37 18.71 -1.12
CA ALA A 43 -20.21 18.70 0.08
C ALA A 43 -19.44 19.18 1.32
N LEU A 44 -18.16 18.81 1.45
CA LEU A 44 -17.28 19.32 2.51
C LEU A 44 -17.10 20.83 2.39
N GLU A 45 -16.73 21.32 1.21
CA GLU A 45 -16.54 22.76 0.93
C GLU A 45 -17.82 23.56 1.24
N ALA A 46 -18.98 23.05 0.81
CA ALA A 46 -20.27 23.68 1.10
C ALA A 46 -20.57 23.76 2.60
N ARG A 47 -20.21 22.73 3.37
CA ARG A 47 -20.40 22.70 4.82
C ARG A 47 -19.44 23.65 5.55
N LEU A 48 -18.20 23.76 5.07
CA LEU A 48 -17.19 24.66 5.63
C LEU A 48 -17.38 26.11 5.18
N GLY A 49 -18.12 26.35 4.08
CA GLY A 49 -18.31 27.67 3.49
C GLY A 49 -17.07 28.20 2.77
N VAL A 50 -16.08 27.34 2.48
CA VAL A 50 -14.80 27.71 1.85
C VAL A 50 -14.42 26.69 0.78
N GLN A 51 -13.76 27.14 -0.29
CA GLN A 51 -13.17 26.23 -1.27
C GLN A 51 -11.80 25.76 -0.81
N LEU A 52 -11.58 24.45 -0.88
CA LEU A 52 -10.35 23.78 -0.51
C LEU A 52 -9.49 23.48 -1.74
N PHE A 53 -10.11 23.36 -2.91
CA PHE A 53 -9.42 23.19 -4.19
C PHE A 53 -9.78 24.29 -5.18
N GLU A 54 -8.85 24.55 -6.09
CA GLU A 54 -9.10 25.29 -7.31
C GLU A 54 -8.75 24.42 -8.53
N ARG A 55 -9.57 24.57 -9.57
CA ARG A 55 -9.40 23.83 -10.83
C ARG A 55 -8.74 24.75 -11.85
N LEU A 56 -7.49 24.46 -12.16
CA LEU A 56 -6.83 24.99 -13.35
C LEU A 56 -7.06 24.01 -14.52
N HIS A 57 -6.98 24.50 -15.75
CA HIS A 57 -7.34 23.78 -16.99
C HIS A 57 -7.05 22.27 -17.00
N LYS A 58 -5.90 21.84 -16.47
CA LYS A 58 -5.51 20.42 -16.36
C LYS A 58 -4.95 20.03 -14.99
N GLN A 59 -5.08 20.88 -13.97
CA GLN A 59 -4.47 20.65 -12.67
C GLN A 59 -5.46 20.98 -11.55
N LEU A 60 -5.50 20.12 -10.54
CA LEU A 60 -6.17 20.37 -9.29
C LEU A 60 -5.11 20.86 -8.31
N ILE A 61 -5.28 22.04 -7.73
CA ILE A 61 -4.36 22.56 -6.73
C ILE A 61 -5.14 22.97 -5.47
N LEU A 62 -4.45 22.98 -4.33
CA LEU A 62 -5.03 23.36 -3.05
C LEU A 62 -5.06 24.89 -2.92
N THR A 63 -6.20 25.42 -2.48
CA THR A 63 -6.28 26.81 -2.03
C THR A 63 -5.47 27.00 -0.74
N ALA A 64 -5.25 28.25 -0.33
CA ALA A 64 -4.62 28.53 0.96
C ALA A 64 -5.36 27.87 2.14
N ALA A 65 -6.70 27.82 2.08
CA ALA A 65 -7.51 27.12 3.08
C ALA A 65 -7.31 25.60 3.02
N GLY A 66 -7.25 25.01 1.82
CA GLY A 66 -6.95 23.58 1.64
C GLY A 66 -5.57 23.20 2.18
N GLN A 67 -4.55 24.03 1.90
CA GLN A 67 -3.19 23.83 2.40
C GLN A 67 -3.11 23.91 3.92
N ALA A 68 -3.82 24.86 4.55
CA ALA A 68 -3.86 24.99 6.00
C ALA A 68 -4.66 23.85 6.67
N TYR A 69 -5.68 23.32 5.98
CA TYR A 69 -6.57 22.31 6.54
C TYR A 69 -6.00 20.89 6.47
N LEU A 70 -5.25 20.58 5.40
CA LEU A 70 -4.71 19.24 5.14
C LEU A 70 -3.93 18.64 6.31
N PRO A 71 -2.93 19.31 6.93
CA PRO A 71 -2.13 18.72 8.00
C PRO A 71 -2.98 18.24 9.18
N GLY A 72 -3.98 19.03 9.58
CA GLY A 72 -4.87 18.67 10.69
C GLY A 72 -5.77 17.47 10.38
N VAL A 73 -6.27 17.37 9.15
CA VAL A 73 -7.08 16.22 8.72
C VAL A 73 -6.23 14.95 8.61
N SER A 74 -5.05 15.04 8.00
CA SER A 74 -4.11 13.91 7.87
C SER A 74 -3.69 13.39 9.25
N GLU A 75 -3.34 14.29 10.17
CA GLU A 75 -2.95 13.91 11.53
C GLU A 75 -4.10 13.26 12.31
N GLY A 76 -5.33 13.77 12.15
CA GLY A 76 -6.52 13.15 12.73
C GLY A 76 -6.74 11.72 12.24
N PHE A 77 -6.58 11.47 10.93
CA PHE A 77 -6.66 10.11 10.39
C PHE A 77 -5.51 9.23 10.87
N ARG A 78 -4.29 9.77 10.99
CA ARG A 78 -3.13 9.04 11.54
C ARG A 78 -3.40 8.58 12.97
N HIS A 79 -3.92 9.46 13.83
CA HIS A 79 -4.29 9.09 15.21
C HIS A 79 -5.40 8.05 15.28
N ILE A 80 -6.40 8.11 14.41
CA ILE A 80 -7.44 7.08 14.34
C ILE A 80 -6.82 5.74 13.92
N ALA A 81 -5.95 5.74 12.92
CA ALA A 81 -5.25 4.54 12.45
C ALA A 81 -4.36 3.93 13.55
N GLU A 82 -3.64 4.76 14.30
CA GLU A 82 -2.79 4.35 15.43
C GLU A 82 -3.61 3.79 16.59
N ALA A 83 -4.68 4.47 17.00
CA ALA A 83 -5.58 3.95 18.03
C ALA A 83 -6.22 2.62 17.60
N THR A 84 -6.53 2.46 16.31
CA THR A 84 -7.06 1.21 15.76
C THR A 84 -6.00 0.12 15.74
N SER A 85 -4.74 0.44 15.44
CA SER A 85 -3.64 -0.53 15.45
C SER A 85 -3.33 -1.00 16.88
N GLN A 86 -3.50 -0.17 17.90
CA GLN A 86 -3.36 -0.53 19.31
C GLN A 86 -4.45 -1.50 19.80
N LEU A 87 -5.61 -1.57 19.13
CA LEU A 87 -6.63 -2.58 19.39
C LEU A 87 -6.29 -3.94 18.78
N LYS A 88 -5.27 -4.02 17.91
CA LYS A 88 -4.74 -5.32 17.49
C LYS A 88 -4.14 -5.97 18.76
N PRO A 89 -4.58 -7.19 19.14
CA PRO A 89 -4.24 -7.78 20.43
C PRO A 89 -2.72 -7.85 20.66
N GLU A 90 -2.28 -7.67 21.90
CA GLU A 90 -0.87 -7.85 22.29
C GLU A 90 -0.44 -9.30 22.02
N GLY A 91 0.53 -9.45 21.12
CA GLY A 91 1.02 -10.73 20.61
C GLY A 91 0.94 -10.82 19.08
N VAL A 92 2.06 -11.19 18.46
CA VAL A 92 2.21 -11.57 17.05
C VAL A 92 1.37 -10.70 16.08
N VAL A 93 1.91 -9.56 15.64
CA VAL A 93 1.25 -8.69 14.65
C VAL A 93 0.94 -9.51 13.39
N LEU A 94 -0.35 -9.73 13.10
CA LEU A 94 -0.76 -10.55 11.97
C LEU A 94 -0.57 -9.77 10.66
N LEU A 95 0.43 -10.14 9.88
CA LEU A 95 0.66 -9.69 8.51
C LEU A 95 -0.07 -10.62 7.53
N GLN A 96 -1.09 -10.10 6.86
CA GLN A 96 -1.85 -10.81 5.84
C GLN A 96 -1.21 -10.58 4.46
N LEU A 97 -0.50 -11.58 3.95
CA LEU A 97 0.10 -11.59 2.63
C LEU A 97 -0.86 -12.21 1.62
N GLY A 98 -1.40 -11.38 0.73
CA GLY A 98 -2.07 -11.82 -0.49
C GLY A 98 -1.06 -12.24 -1.55
N VAL A 99 -1.30 -13.36 -2.21
CA VAL A 99 -0.48 -13.79 -3.35
C VAL A 99 -1.36 -14.13 -4.54
N HIS A 100 -1.12 -13.47 -5.65
CA HIS A 100 -1.81 -13.70 -6.90
C HIS A 100 -1.49 -15.08 -7.47
N ALA A 101 -2.44 -15.70 -8.18
CA ALA A 101 -2.34 -17.06 -8.70
C ALA A 101 -1.11 -17.31 -9.60
N SER A 102 -0.56 -16.25 -10.20
CA SER A 102 0.58 -16.33 -11.12
C SER A 102 1.96 -16.45 -10.44
N PHE A 103 2.02 -16.34 -9.11
CA PHE A 103 3.27 -16.36 -8.36
C PHE A 103 3.50 -17.71 -7.67
N ASP A 104 4.69 -18.28 -7.85
CA ASP A 104 5.08 -19.54 -7.19
C ASP A 104 5.60 -19.27 -5.78
N LEU A 105 4.76 -19.55 -4.78
CA LEU A 105 5.10 -19.37 -3.36
C LEU A 105 6.33 -20.16 -2.90
N ARG A 106 6.68 -21.27 -3.57
CA ARG A 106 7.88 -22.08 -3.20
C ARG A 106 9.18 -21.31 -3.42
N ARG A 107 9.11 -20.15 -4.08
CA ARG A 107 10.22 -19.21 -4.21
C ARG A 107 10.51 -18.45 -2.92
N LEU A 108 9.55 -18.40 -2.00
CA LEU A 108 9.66 -17.73 -0.71
C LEU A 108 9.91 -18.77 0.39
N ASP A 109 10.95 -18.57 1.19
CA ASP A 109 11.17 -19.38 2.38
C ASP A 109 10.39 -18.79 3.57
N LEU A 110 9.07 -18.95 3.54
CA LEU A 110 8.20 -18.39 4.58
C LEU A 110 8.48 -18.99 5.97
N ALA A 111 9.09 -20.18 6.04
CA ALA A 111 9.51 -20.77 7.30
C ALA A 111 10.70 -19.99 7.89
N ALA A 112 11.68 -19.64 7.06
CA ALA A 112 12.78 -18.76 7.48
C ALA A 112 12.27 -17.39 7.94
N PHE A 113 11.31 -16.78 7.24
CA PHE A 113 10.70 -15.52 7.69
C PHE A 113 10.07 -15.66 9.08
N ARG A 114 9.19 -16.66 9.26
CA ARG A 114 8.52 -16.91 10.55
C ARG A 114 9.51 -17.17 11.69
N SER A 115 10.64 -17.81 11.39
CA SER A 115 11.67 -18.06 12.39
C SER A 115 12.49 -16.81 12.73
N ALA A 116 12.74 -15.93 11.76
CA ALA A 116 13.50 -14.71 11.95
C ALA A 116 12.65 -13.58 12.58
N HIS A 117 11.33 -13.61 12.38
CA HIS A 117 10.37 -12.61 12.83
C HIS A 117 9.22 -13.26 13.61
N ALA A 118 9.54 -13.82 14.79
CA ALA A 118 8.57 -14.52 15.63
C ALA A 118 7.48 -13.58 16.18
N GLU A 119 7.76 -12.28 16.22
CA GLU A 119 6.85 -11.21 16.57
C GLU A 119 5.82 -10.87 15.47
N ILE A 120 5.98 -11.40 14.25
CA ILE A 120 5.09 -11.17 13.11
C ILE A 120 4.37 -12.47 12.72
N GLY A 121 3.05 -12.45 12.85
CA GLY A 121 2.20 -13.56 12.45
C GLY A 121 1.99 -13.49 10.96
N LEU A 122 2.59 -14.39 10.20
CA LEU A 122 2.32 -14.38 8.76
C LEU A 122 1.07 -15.22 8.45
N ARG A 123 0.07 -14.64 7.77
CA ARG A 123 -1.03 -15.38 7.14
C ARG A 123 -1.00 -15.17 5.64
N VAL A 124 -1.05 -16.25 4.88
CA VAL A 124 -1.01 -16.17 3.41
C VAL A 124 -2.41 -16.47 2.86
N LEU A 125 -2.89 -15.61 1.97
CA LEU A 125 -4.18 -15.74 1.28
C LEU A 125 -3.96 -15.90 -0.22
N GLN A 126 -4.59 -16.93 -0.81
CA GLN A 126 -4.48 -17.22 -2.23
C GLN A 126 -5.77 -17.76 -2.85
N PRO A 127 -6.07 -17.38 -4.10
CA PRO A 127 -5.46 -16.27 -4.82
C PRO A 127 -5.94 -14.92 -4.23
N ALA A 128 -5.07 -13.92 -4.17
CA ALA A 128 -5.46 -12.57 -3.77
C ALA A 128 -5.41 -11.59 -4.95
N GLY A 129 -6.36 -10.65 -4.98
CA GLY A 129 -6.41 -9.56 -5.95
C GLY A 129 -6.14 -8.19 -5.32
N LEU A 130 -5.91 -7.18 -6.16
CA LEU A 130 -5.71 -5.80 -5.68
C LEU A 130 -6.89 -5.33 -4.81
N HIS A 131 -8.13 -5.68 -5.17
CA HIS A 131 -9.34 -5.35 -4.40
C HIS A 131 -9.33 -5.85 -2.94
N GLU A 132 -8.51 -6.84 -2.58
CA GLU A 132 -8.39 -7.29 -1.19
C GLU A 132 -7.45 -6.40 -0.38
N LEU A 133 -6.43 -5.83 -1.02
CA LEU A 133 -5.50 -4.87 -0.41
C LEU A 133 -6.25 -3.58 -0.02
N VAL A 134 -7.16 -3.21 -0.89
CA VAL A 134 -8.09 -2.10 -0.81
C VAL A 134 -9.07 -2.23 0.35
N GLU A 135 -9.67 -3.42 0.45
CA GLU A 135 -10.66 -3.74 1.46
C GLU A 135 -10.01 -4.00 2.83
N GLY A 136 -8.68 -3.98 2.91
CA GLY A 136 -7.91 -4.29 4.12
C GLY A 136 -7.98 -5.77 4.50
N LYS A 137 -8.31 -6.66 3.55
CA LYS A 137 -8.29 -8.12 3.75
C LYS A 137 -6.87 -8.69 3.70
N VAL A 138 -5.99 -8.00 3.00
CA VAL A 138 -4.54 -8.27 2.97
C VAL A 138 -3.79 -6.96 3.20
N ASP A 139 -2.65 -7.03 3.86
CA ASP A 139 -1.76 -5.89 4.13
C ASP A 139 -0.73 -5.71 3.01
N LEU A 140 -0.36 -6.83 2.36
CA LEU A 140 0.59 -6.90 1.25
C LEU A 140 0.04 -7.76 0.13
N LEU A 141 0.38 -7.42 -1.10
CA LEU A 141 0.04 -8.24 -2.27
C LEU A 141 1.29 -8.53 -3.12
N ILE A 142 1.53 -9.81 -3.43
CA ILE A 142 2.46 -10.21 -4.48
C ILE A 142 1.68 -10.51 -5.76
N ALA A 143 1.88 -9.70 -6.79
CA ALA A 143 1.17 -9.85 -8.07
C ALA A 143 2.04 -9.52 -9.28
N ARG A 144 1.69 -10.11 -10.42
CA ARG A 144 2.35 -9.83 -11.71
C ARG A 144 1.75 -8.57 -12.34
N SER A 145 2.57 -7.77 -13.00
CA SER A 145 2.12 -6.66 -13.86
C SER A 145 1.42 -5.48 -13.17
N LEU A 146 1.89 -5.08 -11.99
CA LEU A 146 1.40 -3.90 -11.24
C LEU A 146 2.57 -2.98 -10.86
N GLY A 147 3.50 -2.73 -11.79
CA GLY A 147 4.75 -2.02 -11.50
C GLY A 147 4.63 -0.55 -11.13
N HIS A 148 3.46 0.05 -11.36
CA HIS A 148 3.14 1.36 -10.84
C HIS A 148 1.63 1.46 -10.63
N HIS A 149 1.22 1.82 -9.41
CA HIS A 149 -0.17 2.00 -9.08
C HIS A 149 -0.33 3.15 -8.08
N PRO A 150 -1.04 4.24 -8.43
CA PRO A 150 -1.18 5.40 -7.55
C PRO A 150 -1.78 5.04 -6.19
N GLY A 151 -1.19 5.58 -5.12
CA GLY A 151 -1.59 5.28 -3.72
C GLY A 151 -0.99 3.98 -3.17
N TYR A 152 -0.10 3.33 -3.92
CA TYR A 152 0.58 2.11 -3.52
C TYR A 152 2.06 2.19 -3.85
N ARG A 153 2.85 1.62 -2.95
CA ARG A 153 4.27 1.38 -3.16
C ARG A 153 4.46 0.01 -3.78
N CYS A 154 5.12 -0.04 -4.92
CA CYS A 154 5.40 -1.25 -5.67
C CYS A 154 6.89 -1.53 -5.69
N ASP A 155 7.35 -2.56 -4.96
CA ASP A 155 8.73 -3.06 -5.04
C ASP A 155 8.81 -4.24 -5.99
N ARG A 156 9.84 -4.27 -6.83
CA ARG A 156 10.06 -5.39 -7.74
C ARG A 156 10.62 -6.59 -6.98
N VAL A 157 9.99 -7.76 -7.15
CA VAL A 157 10.40 -9.02 -6.49
C VAL A 157 11.35 -9.83 -7.37
N THR A 158 11.18 -9.81 -8.70
CA THR A 158 11.99 -10.61 -9.63
C THR A 158 12.85 -9.76 -10.56
N GLU A 159 14.13 -10.12 -10.70
CA GLU A 159 15.02 -9.57 -11.73
C GLU A 159 14.67 -10.09 -13.15
N GLY A 160 14.99 -9.31 -14.19
CA GLY A 160 14.82 -9.68 -15.61
C GLY A 160 14.11 -8.64 -16.46
N THR A 161 14.14 -8.78 -17.79
CA THR A 161 13.40 -7.94 -18.75
C THR A 161 12.06 -8.61 -19.08
N GLY A 162 10.93 -8.10 -18.56
CA GLY A 162 9.59 -8.67 -18.77
C GLY A 162 8.58 -8.32 -17.69
N LEU A 163 7.39 -8.94 -17.75
CA LEU A 163 6.35 -8.86 -16.71
C LEU A 163 6.87 -9.47 -15.41
N GLY A 164 7.38 -8.62 -14.51
CA GLY A 164 7.88 -9.03 -13.21
C GLY A 164 6.78 -9.21 -12.17
N ASP A 165 7.14 -9.91 -11.10
CA ASP A 165 6.34 -9.96 -9.86
C ASP A 165 6.68 -8.74 -8.99
N TRP A 166 5.66 -8.17 -8.35
CA TRP A 166 5.74 -6.96 -7.54
C TRP A 166 5.15 -7.20 -6.16
N LEU A 167 5.80 -6.68 -5.13
CA LEU A 167 5.26 -6.54 -3.78
C LEU A 167 4.58 -5.18 -3.70
N ILE A 168 3.31 -5.16 -3.31
CA ILE A 168 2.45 -3.98 -3.33
C ILE A 168 1.93 -3.75 -1.92
N ALA A 169 2.09 -2.52 -1.44
CA ALA A 169 1.59 -2.06 -0.14
C ALA A 169 0.88 -0.71 -0.31
N PRO A 170 -0.25 -0.43 0.38
CA PRO A 170 -0.84 0.91 0.42
C PRO A 170 0.16 1.94 0.94
N GLU A 171 0.22 3.13 0.32
CA GLU A 171 1.19 4.17 0.70
C GLU A 171 1.09 4.56 2.18
N GLY A 172 -0.12 4.53 2.75
CA GLY A 172 -0.34 4.86 4.17
C GLY A 172 0.16 3.81 5.16
N THR A 173 0.57 2.62 4.72
CA THR A 173 1.04 1.53 5.59
C THR A 173 2.47 1.07 5.28
N VAL A 174 3.16 1.71 4.32
CA VAL A 174 4.50 1.30 3.86
C VAL A 174 5.59 1.33 4.93
N ASP A 175 5.36 2.11 5.98
CA ASP A 175 6.26 2.32 7.11
C ASP A 175 5.85 1.53 8.36
N CYS A 176 4.77 0.72 8.28
CA CYS A 176 4.43 -0.21 9.34
C CYS A 176 5.58 -1.22 9.54
N PRO A 177 6.07 -1.44 10.78
CA PRO A 177 7.25 -2.27 11.05
C PRO A 177 7.17 -3.67 10.43
N GLU A 178 5.99 -4.28 10.46
CA GLU A 178 5.73 -5.60 9.90
C GLU A 178 5.86 -5.64 8.36
N ILE A 179 5.43 -4.57 7.69
CA ILE A 179 5.54 -4.40 6.23
C ILE A 179 6.99 -4.16 5.83
N VAL A 180 7.69 -3.29 6.57
CA VAL A 180 9.12 -3.02 6.35
C VAL A 180 9.95 -4.29 6.52
N SER A 181 9.73 -5.04 7.61
CA SER A 181 10.45 -6.28 7.92
C SER A 181 10.26 -7.33 6.83
N PHE A 182 9.01 -7.55 6.39
CA PHE A 182 8.73 -8.50 5.31
C PHE A 182 9.38 -8.08 3.98
N ARG A 183 9.32 -6.79 3.64
CA ARG A 183 9.90 -6.24 2.42
C ARG A 183 11.42 -6.42 2.37
N GLU A 184 12.11 -6.11 3.46
CA GLU A 184 13.56 -6.24 3.55
C GLU A 184 14.00 -7.70 3.49
N TRP A 185 13.31 -8.57 4.23
CA TRP A 185 13.53 -10.01 4.15
C TRP A 185 13.35 -10.54 2.72
N LEU A 186 12.24 -10.16 2.06
CA LEU A 186 11.94 -10.59 0.69
C LEU A 186 13.05 -10.19 -0.28
N ARG A 187 13.58 -8.97 -0.14
CA ARG A 187 14.70 -8.48 -0.98
C ARG A 187 15.93 -9.37 -0.81
N THR A 188 16.31 -9.68 0.42
CA THR A 188 17.45 -10.56 0.73
C THR A 188 17.30 -11.94 0.10
N VAL A 189 16.13 -12.57 0.25
CA VAL A 189 15.87 -13.91 -0.32
C VAL A 189 15.93 -13.91 -1.84
N MET A 190 15.43 -12.86 -2.49
CA MET A 190 15.47 -12.76 -3.96
C MET A 190 16.90 -12.51 -4.46
N ASP A 191 17.69 -11.68 -3.78
CA ASP A 191 19.08 -11.41 -4.12
C ASP A 191 19.96 -12.66 -3.99
N GLU A 192 19.81 -13.43 -2.91
CA GLU A 192 20.53 -14.69 -2.70
C GLU A 192 20.24 -15.70 -3.81
N ARG A 193 18.97 -15.83 -4.20
CA ARG A 193 18.55 -16.72 -5.29
C ARG A 193 19.08 -16.26 -6.65
N ALA A 194 19.10 -14.95 -6.92
CA ALA A 194 19.69 -14.40 -8.14
C ALA A 194 21.19 -14.67 -8.22
N ARG A 195 21.92 -14.63 -7.09
CA ARG A 195 23.35 -15.01 -7.04
C ARG A 195 23.56 -16.51 -7.25
N ALA A 196 22.72 -17.36 -6.66
CA ALA A 196 22.81 -18.80 -6.80
C ALA A 196 22.59 -19.28 -8.24
N SER A 197 21.69 -18.63 -8.99
CA SER A 197 21.41 -18.96 -10.40
C SER A 197 22.48 -18.47 -11.38
N ARG A 198 23.31 -17.47 -11.01
CA ARG A 198 24.42 -16.93 -11.83
C ARG A 198 25.73 -17.69 -11.69
N ARG A 199 25.86 -18.69 -10.79
CA ARG A 199 27.08 -19.49 -10.67
C ARG A 199 27.26 -20.36 -11.93
N PRO A 200 28.40 -20.26 -12.66
CA PRO A 200 28.63 -21.10 -13.82
C PRO A 200 28.68 -22.56 -13.38
N ARG A 201 27.98 -23.44 -14.11
CA ARG A 201 28.20 -24.89 -13.99
C ARG A 201 29.68 -25.13 -14.26
N LEU A 202 30.44 -25.54 -13.25
CA LEU A 202 31.80 -26.02 -13.43
C LEU A 202 31.73 -27.13 -14.49
N VAL A 203 32.23 -26.83 -15.68
CA VAL A 203 32.48 -27.81 -16.73
C VAL A 203 33.52 -28.74 -16.16
N GLY A 204 33.07 -29.90 -15.67
CA GLY A 204 33.94 -30.98 -15.24
C GLY A 204 34.71 -31.48 -16.45
N GLY A 205 35.91 -30.94 -16.66
CA GLY A 205 36.94 -31.55 -17.47
C GLY A 205 37.84 -32.39 -16.58
N VAL A 206 37.77 -33.72 -16.75
CA VAL A 206 38.87 -34.70 -16.63
C VAL A 206 38.34 -35.89 -17.46
N GLY A 207 38.95 -36.34 -18.56
CA GLY A 207 40.37 -36.54 -18.79
C GLY A 207 40.67 -38.02 -18.60
N SER A 208 41.08 -38.67 -19.71
CA SER A 208 41.57 -40.05 -19.89
C SER A 208 40.60 -41.04 -20.52
#